data_AF-A0A925CBT3-F1
#
_entry.id   AF-A0A925CBT3-F1
#
_cell.length_a   1.000
_cell.length_b   1.000
_cell.length_c   1.000
_cell.angle_alpha   90.00
_cell.angle_beta   90.00
_cell.angle_gamma   90.00
#
_symmetry.space_group_name_H-M   'P 1'
#
loop_
_entity.id
_entity.type
_entity.pdbx_description
1 polymer ?
#
loop_
_entity_poly.entity_id
_entity_poly.type
_entity_poly.pdbx_seq_one_letter_code
_entity_poly.pdbx_strand_id
1 'polypeptide(L)'
;MGPFLRFDGVGIDEFYTAFAASSDGQPGSLYLADVATGQLLPIADVNTPIPGSNLTFNVSDSPLIDEGRIAFRGYRLESFVPVAGGVYVYDIPTAQITPIIELFDPLPGGDILGEIQFPSISGDTVGFAGRPGDEFGPSTLFAVVDGQVYRIIGEGDTLDGHFVQTLIYRPEGHNGRQFAFAIQSQGSAYGAIYVATLHLPCPADFNSDTLITSADISAFLSAWFLDLASGTLAADFNASGVTGSSDITAFLSAWFAALAGGC
;
A
#
# COMPACT_ATOMS: atom_id res chain seq x y z
N MET A 1 3.49 33.39 7.19
CA MET A 1 4.40 32.23 7.16
C MET A 1 5.81 32.75 7.30
N GLY A 2 6.63 32.13 8.17
CA GLY A 2 8.08 32.34 8.12
C GLY A 2 8.67 31.73 6.85
N PRO A 3 9.94 32.02 6.51
CA PRO A 3 10.60 31.39 5.37
C PRO A 3 10.72 29.86 5.59
N PHE A 4 10.47 29.08 4.53
CA PHE A 4 10.85 27.67 4.49
C PHE A 4 12.37 27.57 4.48
N LEU A 5 12.93 26.74 5.36
CA LEU A 5 14.38 26.56 5.44
C LEU A 5 14.83 25.23 4.84
N ARG A 6 13.90 24.28 4.73
CA ARG A 6 14.15 22.96 4.16
C ARG A 6 12.92 22.47 3.41
N PHE A 7 13.16 21.89 2.24
CA PHE A 7 12.19 21.16 1.46
C PHE A 7 12.61 19.70 1.45
N ASP A 8 11.67 18.80 1.72
CA ASP A 8 11.89 17.37 1.74
C ASP A 8 10.92 16.72 0.74
N GLY A 9 11.50 16.21 -0.34
CA GLY A 9 10.77 15.54 -1.41
C GLY A 9 9.78 16.42 -2.17
N VAL A 10 9.47 15.99 -3.39
CA VAL A 10 8.52 16.66 -4.26
C VAL A 10 7.79 15.60 -5.08
N GLY A 11 6.47 15.56 -4.97
CA GLY A 11 5.58 14.88 -5.90
C GLY A 11 4.98 15.88 -6.87
N ILE A 12 4.90 15.54 -8.15
CA ILE A 12 4.35 16.41 -9.20
C ILE A 12 3.35 15.61 -10.03
N ASP A 13 2.16 16.16 -10.26
CA ASP A 13 1.24 15.73 -11.31
C ASP A 13 1.03 16.86 -12.34
N GLU A 14 0.04 16.73 -13.23
CA GLU A 14 -0.21 17.73 -14.28
C GLU A 14 -0.55 19.12 -13.73
N PHE A 15 -1.20 19.22 -12.57
CA PHE A 15 -1.79 20.47 -12.06
C PHE A 15 -1.19 20.92 -10.73
N TYR A 16 -0.55 20.01 -10.00
CA TYR A 16 -0.20 20.21 -8.62
C TYR A 16 1.22 19.73 -8.31
N THR A 17 1.81 20.37 -7.31
CA THR A 17 3.06 19.93 -6.70
C THR A 17 2.86 19.77 -5.20
N ALA A 18 3.07 18.56 -4.70
CA ALA A 18 3.05 18.25 -3.28
C ALA A 18 4.49 18.21 -2.74
N PHE A 19 4.75 18.83 -1.59
CA PHE A 19 6.07 18.79 -0.97
C PHE A 19 5.96 18.93 0.54
N ALA A 20 6.90 18.30 1.26
CA ALA A 20 7.08 18.57 2.68
C ALA A 20 8.06 19.74 2.85
N ALA A 21 7.78 20.62 3.79
CA ALA A 21 8.68 21.71 4.15
C ALA A 21 8.73 21.91 5.66
N SER A 22 9.89 22.33 6.15
CA SER A 22 10.11 22.65 7.55
C SER A 22 10.82 24.00 7.72
N SER A 23 10.63 24.59 8.89
CA SER A 23 11.38 25.76 9.38
C SER A 23 12.34 25.31 10.49
N ASP A 24 13.27 26.18 10.92
CA ASP A 24 14.37 25.78 11.81
C ASP A 24 13.86 25.13 13.09
N GLY A 25 14.23 23.87 13.30
CA GLY A 25 13.81 23.08 14.46
C GLY A 25 12.32 22.79 14.57
N GLN A 26 11.51 23.07 13.54
CA GLN A 26 10.08 22.76 13.53
C GLN A 26 9.80 21.44 12.80
N PRO A 27 8.78 20.68 13.24
CA PRO A 27 8.25 19.54 12.52
C PRO A 27 7.88 19.89 11.07
N GLY A 28 7.95 18.91 10.17
CA GLY A 28 7.60 19.12 8.76
C GLY A 28 6.09 19.28 8.57
N SER A 29 5.73 20.07 7.57
CA SER A 29 4.37 20.33 7.13
C SER A 29 4.22 19.98 5.65
N LEU A 30 3.07 19.44 5.26
CA LEU A 30 2.72 19.10 3.89
C LEU A 30 2.01 20.28 3.21
N TYR A 31 2.49 20.65 2.03
CA TYR A 31 1.89 21.70 1.21
C TYR A 31 1.53 21.17 -0.18
N LEU A 32 0.49 21.77 -0.74
CA LEU A 32 0.11 21.65 -2.14
C LEU A 32 0.31 23.00 -2.81
N ALA A 33 1.04 23.02 -3.92
CA ALA A 33 1.11 24.16 -4.82
C ALA A 33 0.26 23.88 -6.06
N ASP A 34 -0.65 24.78 -6.37
CA ASP A 34 -1.32 24.81 -7.67
C ASP A 34 -0.36 25.42 -8.70
N VAL A 35 -0.02 24.65 -9.74
CA VAL A 35 1.02 25.03 -10.72
C VAL A 35 0.58 26.22 -11.57
N ALA A 36 -0.72 26.34 -11.85
CA ALA A 36 -1.25 27.39 -12.71
C ALA A 36 -1.31 28.76 -12.01
N THR A 37 -1.69 28.75 -10.72
CA THR A 37 -1.92 29.97 -9.94
C THR A 37 -0.75 30.32 -9.01
N GLY A 38 0.12 29.37 -8.72
CA GLY A 38 1.15 29.49 -7.69
C GLY A 38 0.61 29.55 -6.27
N GLN A 39 -0.69 29.26 -6.07
CA GLN A 39 -1.30 29.27 -4.75
C GLN A 39 -0.78 28.09 -3.93
N LEU A 40 -0.42 28.36 -2.67
CA LEU A 40 -0.04 27.34 -1.69
C LEU A 40 -1.22 27.05 -0.75
N LEU A 41 -1.50 25.76 -0.56
CA LEU A 41 -2.49 25.24 0.38
C LEU A 41 -1.77 24.35 1.41
N PRO A 42 -1.83 24.66 2.72
CA PRO A 42 -1.37 23.72 3.75
C PRO A 42 -2.35 22.54 3.83
N ILE A 43 -1.82 21.31 3.76
CA ILE A 43 -2.62 20.08 3.87
C ILE A 43 -2.57 19.54 5.29
N ALA A 44 -1.37 19.33 5.82
CA ALA A 44 -1.16 18.75 7.14
C ALA A 44 0.05 19.38 7.83
N ASP A 45 -0.13 19.83 9.07
CA ASP A 45 0.92 20.37 9.92
C ASP A 45 0.73 19.95 11.39
N VAL A 46 1.54 20.54 12.28
CA VAL A 46 1.52 20.29 13.74
C VAL A 46 0.23 20.66 14.46
N ASN A 47 -0.71 21.30 13.78
CA ASN A 47 -2.04 21.63 14.27
C ASN A 47 -3.13 20.78 13.59
N THR A 48 -2.80 20.06 12.51
CA THR A 48 -3.74 19.17 11.83
C THR A 48 -3.90 17.89 12.64
N PRO A 49 -5.12 17.53 13.09
CA PRO A 49 -5.36 16.31 13.84
C PRO A 49 -5.15 15.07 12.97
N ILE A 50 -4.57 14.02 13.54
CA ILE A 50 -4.49 12.70 12.92
C ILE A 50 -5.90 12.08 12.98
N PRO A 51 -6.46 11.58 11.85
CA PRO A 51 -7.76 10.91 11.84
C PRO A 51 -7.86 9.83 12.93
N GLY A 52 -8.96 9.81 13.69
CA GLY A 52 -9.17 8.82 14.76
C GLY A 52 -8.37 9.05 16.05
N SER A 53 -7.57 10.12 16.13
CA SER A 53 -6.67 10.40 17.26
C SER A 53 -6.83 11.83 17.81
N ASN A 54 -6.33 12.05 19.03
CA ASN A 54 -6.20 13.39 19.64
C ASN A 54 -4.82 14.02 19.38
N LEU A 55 -3.96 13.34 18.62
CA LEU A 55 -2.62 13.80 18.26
C LEU A 55 -2.66 14.61 16.97
N THR A 56 -1.58 15.32 16.69
CA THR A 56 -1.42 16.11 15.46
C THR A 56 -0.25 15.64 14.62
N PHE A 57 -0.30 15.93 13.32
CA PHE A 57 0.69 15.48 12.36
C PHE A 57 2.06 16.14 12.56
N ASN A 58 3.10 15.32 12.42
CA ASN A 58 4.37 15.70 11.84
C ASN A 58 4.45 14.99 10.49
N VAL A 59 4.76 15.74 9.43
CA VAL A 59 4.94 15.16 8.10
C VAL A 59 6.43 15.07 7.82
N SER A 60 6.89 13.89 7.43
CA SER A 60 8.23 13.68 6.90
C SER A 60 8.16 12.97 5.56
N ASP A 61 9.33 12.89 4.93
CA ASP A 61 9.55 12.16 3.68
C ASP A 61 8.94 12.83 2.44
N SER A 62 9.15 12.19 1.30
CA SER A 62 8.73 12.70 0.01
C SER A 62 7.28 12.29 -0.26
N PRO A 63 6.31 13.23 -0.23
CA PRO A 63 4.97 12.90 -0.65
C PRO A 63 4.98 12.58 -2.15
N LEU A 64 4.14 11.63 -2.56
CA LEU A 64 3.85 11.41 -3.97
C LEU A 64 2.39 11.76 -4.26
N ILE A 65 2.16 12.28 -5.46
CA ILE A 65 0.86 12.69 -5.96
C ILE A 65 0.57 11.94 -7.25
N ASP A 66 -0.64 11.40 -7.35
CA ASP A 66 -1.16 10.80 -8.57
C ASP A 66 -2.68 11.01 -8.63
N GLU A 67 -3.18 11.36 -9.81
CA GLU A 67 -4.61 11.58 -10.07
C GLU A 67 -5.33 12.42 -9.01
N GLY A 68 -4.71 13.50 -8.55
CA GLY A 68 -5.29 14.40 -7.55
C GLY A 68 -5.34 13.84 -6.12
N ARG A 69 -4.58 12.77 -5.82
CA ARG A 69 -4.43 12.18 -4.49
C ARG A 69 -2.98 12.17 -4.07
N ILE A 70 -2.70 12.44 -2.80
CA ILE A 70 -1.35 12.58 -2.26
C ILE A 70 -1.13 11.54 -1.17
N ALA A 71 -0.23 10.59 -1.39
CA ALA A 71 0.24 9.70 -0.34
C ALA A 71 1.41 10.34 0.41
N PHE A 72 1.34 10.31 1.74
CA PHE A 72 2.38 10.86 2.61
C PHE A 72 2.48 10.09 3.93
N ARG A 73 3.63 10.23 4.59
CA ARG A 73 3.85 9.68 5.91
C ARG A 73 3.52 10.73 6.94
N GLY A 74 2.56 10.42 7.79
CA GLY A 74 2.23 11.23 8.96
C GLY A 74 2.63 10.48 10.23
N TYR A 75 3.14 11.19 11.22
CA TYR A 75 3.48 10.58 12.52
C TYR A 75 3.49 11.60 13.64
N ARG A 76 3.50 11.12 14.88
CA ARG A 76 3.73 11.91 16.07
C ARG A 76 4.83 11.26 16.89
N LEU A 77 5.81 12.08 17.29
CA LEU A 77 6.85 11.65 18.22
C LEU A 77 6.52 12.13 19.64
N GLU A 78 6.76 11.27 20.62
CA GLU A 78 6.93 11.64 22.01
C GLU A 78 8.29 11.13 22.48
N SER A 79 9.14 12.03 22.98
CA SER A 79 10.50 11.67 23.42
C SER A 79 11.30 10.89 22.35
N PHE A 80 11.16 11.28 21.08
CA PHE A 80 11.79 10.66 19.91
C PHE A 80 11.27 9.26 19.53
N VAL A 81 10.24 8.75 20.20
CA VAL A 81 9.60 7.48 19.84
C VAL A 81 8.30 7.79 19.09
N PRO A 82 8.05 7.16 17.93
CA PRO A 82 6.74 7.21 17.27
C PRO A 82 5.66 6.65 18.19
N VAL A 83 4.69 7.48 18.57
CA VAL A 83 3.52 7.06 19.37
C VAL A 83 2.27 6.88 18.52
N ALA A 84 2.26 7.49 17.34
CA ALA A 84 1.25 7.31 16.30
C ALA A 84 1.87 7.64 14.95
N GLY A 85 1.33 7.07 13.90
CA GLY A 85 1.74 7.38 12.54
C GLY A 85 1.23 6.35 11.57
N GLY A 86 1.46 6.61 10.29
CA GLY A 86 0.83 5.85 9.23
C GLY A 86 1.20 6.35 7.84
N VAL A 87 0.70 5.65 6.84
CA VAL A 87 0.51 6.18 5.50
C VAL A 87 -0.89 6.76 5.42
N TYR A 88 -0.98 7.99 4.93
CA TYR A 88 -2.24 8.70 4.74
C TYR A 88 -2.35 9.14 3.29
N VAL A 89 -3.59 9.25 2.80
CA VAL A 89 -3.88 9.85 1.50
C VAL A 89 -4.71 11.11 1.71
N TYR A 90 -4.25 12.22 1.14
CA TYR A 90 -5.06 13.43 0.97
C TYR A 90 -5.70 13.43 -0.41
N ASP A 91 -7.03 13.49 -0.45
CA ASP A 91 -7.81 13.60 -1.67
C ASP A 91 -8.12 15.08 -1.95
N ILE A 92 -7.57 15.62 -3.04
CA ILE A 92 -7.69 17.06 -3.38
C ILE A 92 -9.15 17.45 -3.63
N PRO A 93 -9.96 16.71 -4.42
CA PRO A 93 -11.35 17.05 -4.66
C PRO A 93 -12.23 17.15 -3.41
N THR A 94 -12.03 16.26 -2.44
CA THR A 94 -12.85 16.20 -1.21
C THR A 94 -12.21 16.90 -0.02
N ALA A 95 -10.94 17.30 -0.13
CA ALA A 95 -10.11 17.83 0.95
C ALA A 95 -10.11 16.94 2.21
N GLN A 96 -10.18 15.62 2.02
CA GLN A 96 -10.17 14.64 3.12
C GLN A 96 -8.80 13.99 3.26
N ILE A 97 -8.39 13.73 4.50
CA ILE A 97 -7.25 12.88 4.82
C ILE A 97 -7.80 11.52 5.29
N THR A 98 -7.41 10.45 4.62
CA THR A 98 -7.84 9.08 4.94
C THR A 98 -6.62 8.26 5.40
N PRO A 99 -6.69 7.58 6.55
CA PRO A 99 -5.66 6.63 6.94
C PRO A 99 -5.70 5.42 6.00
N ILE A 100 -4.53 5.03 5.48
CA ILE A 100 -4.39 3.84 4.62
C ILE A 100 -3.88 2.67 5.44
N ILE A 101 -2.87 2.90 6.27
CA ILE A 101 -2.34 1.94 7.25
C ILE A 101 -1.64 2.72 8.36
N GLU A 102 -1.79 2.27 9.60
CA GLU A 102 -1.23 2.91 10.78
C GLU A 102 -0.21 1.99 11.47
N LEU A 103 0.67 2.60 12.28
CA LEU A 103 1.58 1.86 13.15
C LEU A 103 0.74 0.95 14.07
N PHE A 104 1.27 -0.24 14.33
CA PHE A 104 0.64 -1.32 15.09
C PHE A 104 -0.55 -2.00 14.40
N ASP A 105 -0.90 -1.63 13.17
CA ASP A 105 -1.85 -2.41 12.37
C ASP A 105 -1.30 -3.82 12.10
N PRO A 106 -2.17 -4.84 12.02
CA PRO A 106 -1.76 -6.19 11.69
C PRO A 106 -1.28 -6.27 10.25
N LEU A 107 -0.17 -6.97 10.04
CA LEU A 107 0.40 -7.24 8.72
C LEU A 107 0.08 -8.68 8.25
N PRO A 108 0.12 -8.92 6.93
CA PRO A 108 0.08 -10.28 6.39
C PRO A 108 1.17 -11.15 7.02
N GLY A 109 0.77 -12.31 7.58
CA GLY A 109 1.67 -13.20 8.31
C GLY A 109 1.56 -13.12 9.84
N GLY A 110 0.81 -12.16 10.38
CA GLY A 110 0.49 -12.08 11.81
C GLY A 110 1.41 -11.17 12.62
N ASP A 111 2.37 -10.50 11.98
CA ASP A 111 3.16 -9.44 12.60
C ASP A 111 2.37 -8.13 12.74
N ILE A 112 2.95 -7.14 13.41
CA ILE A 112 2.44 -5.78 13.51
C ILE A 112 3.38 -4.80 12.81
N LEU A 113 2.86 -3.69 12.31
CA LEU A 113 3.68 -2.68 11.64
C LEU A 113 4.42 -1.79 12.66
N GLY A 114 5.75 -1.88 12.71
CA GLY A 114 6.59 -1.14 13.65
C GLY A 114 7.17 0.17 13.09
N GLU A 115 7.50 0.19 11.79
CA GLU A 115 8.00 1.37 11.09
C GLU A 115 7.40 1.45 9.68
N ILE A 116 7.23 2.69 9.17
CA ILE A 116 6.77 3.00 7.82
C ILE A 116 7.74 4.00 7.19
N GLN A 117 8.06 3.80 5.92
CA GLN A 117 8.92 4.66 5.12
C GLN A 117 8.42 4.71 3.67
N PHE A 118 8.75 5.81 2.99
CA PHE A 118 8.61 5.93 1.52
C PHE A 118 7.22 5.59 0.97
N PRO A 119 6.14 6.21 1.46
CA PRO A 119 4.83 6.01 0.85
C PRO A 119 4.83 6.51 -0.60
N SER A 120 4.03 5.85 -1.42
CA SER A 120 3.84 6.14 -2.84
C SER A 120 2.40 5.86 -3.21
N ILE A 121 1.92 6.47 -4.28
CA ILE A 121 0.58 6.22 -4.82
C ILE A 121 0.64 6.13 -6.34
N SER A 122 -0.10 5.19 -6.90
CA SER A 122 -0.37 5.12 -8.33
C SER A 122 -1.71 4.44 -8.57
N GLY A 123 -2.66 5.16 -9.16
CA GLY A 123 -4.05 4.70 -9.24
C GLY A 123 -4.59 4.34 -7.85
N ASP A 124 -5.32 3.23 -7.75
CA ASP A 124 -5.89 2.74 -6.48
C ASP A 124 -4.87 2.15 -5.50
N THR A 125 -3.61 2.03 -5.91
CA THR A 125 -2.58 1.30 -5.18
C THR A 125 -1.68 2.26 -4.40
N VAL A 126 -1.40 1.93 -3.14
CA VAL A 126 -0.47 2.67 -2.28
C VAL A 126 0.68 1.76 -1.87
N GLY A 127 1.91 2.08 -2.27
CA GLY A 127 3.11 1.31 -1.93
C GLY A 127 3.89 1.94 -0.78
N PHE A 128 4.48 1.15 0.11
CA PHE A 128 5.33 1.65 1.17
C PHE A 128 6.35 0.61 1.64
N ALA A 129 7.49 1.06 2.15
CA ALA A 129 8.39 0.20 2.91
C ALA A 129 7.97 0.21 4.38
N GLY A 130 8.00 -0.93 5.04
CA GLY A 130 7.74 -1.04 6.47
C GLY A 130 8.62 -2.08 7.15
N ARG A 131 8.68 -2.03 8.48
CA ARG A 131 9.37 -3.04 9.31
C ARG A 131 8.34 -3.78 10.17
N PRO A 132 8.13 -5.08 9.95
CA PRO A 132 7.31 -5.91 10.84
C PRO A 132 7.97 -6.05 12.22
N GLY A 133 7.17 -6.00 13.28
CA GLY A 133 7.63 -6.13 14.66
C GLY A 133 8.06 -4.78 15.26
N ASP A 134 9.34 -4.65 15.59
CA ASP A 134 9.91 -3.41 16.13
C ASP A 134 10.58 -2.55 15.04
N GLU A 135 11.11 -1.39 15.44
CA GLU A 135 11.81 -0.46 14.55
C GLU A 135 13.12 -1.04 13.95
N PHE A 136 13.55 -2.22 14.40
CA PHE A 136 14.75 -2.91 13.91
C PHE A 136 14.42 -4.15 13.07
N GLY A 137 13.14 -4.43 12.84
CA GLY A 137 12.68 -5.52 11.99
C GLY A 137 13.20 -5.43 10.55
N PRO A 138 13.18 -6.53 9.79
CA PRO A 138 13.62 -6.56 8.41
C PRO A 138 12.79 -5.60 7.54
N SER A 139 13.43 -4.82 6.68
CA SER A 139 12.71 -3.95 5.74
C SER A 139 11.91 -4.79 4.75
N THR A 140 10.63 -4.48 4.62
CA THR A 140 9.66 -5.19 3.78
C THR A 140 8.88 -4.20 2.94
N LEU A 141 8.69 -4.49 1.66
CA LEU A 141 7.87 -3.72 0.74
C LEU A 141 6.44 -4.25 0.78
N PHE A 142 5.49 -3.35 0.99
CA PHE A 142 4.08 -3.61 1.04
C PHE A 142 3.33 -2.75 0.02
N ALA A 143 2.13 -3.20 -0.31
CA ALA A 143 1.14 -2.43 -1.05
C ALA A 143 -0.22 -2.51 -0.36
N VAL A 144 -0.99 -1.44 -0.42
CA VAL A 144 -2.41 -1.43 -0.08
C VAL A 144 -3.21 -1.29 -1.37
N VAL A 145 -4.12 -2.23 -1.61
CA VAL A 145 -5.06 -2.21 -2.73
C VAL A 145 -6.44 -2.54 -2.18
N ASP A 146 -7.44 -1.71 -2.49
CA ASP A 146 -8.81 -1.84 -1.97
C ASP A 146 -8.90 -1.99 -0.44
N GLY A 147 -8.01 -1.28 0.28
CA GLY A 147 -7.92 -1.31 1.74
C GLY A 147 -7.32 -2.60 2.32
N GLN A 148 -6.85 -3.52 1.48
CA GLN A 148 -6.14 -4.74 1.89
C GLN A 148 -4.63 -4.57 1.73
N VAL A 149 -3.88 -5.03 2.74
CA VAL A 149 -2.42 -4.97 2.75
C VAL A 149 -1.84 -6.24 2.16
N TYR A 150 -0.91 -6.09 1.21
CA TYR A 150 -0.18 -7.18 0.56
C TYR A 150 1.32 -7.03 0.80
N ARG A 151 1.97 -8.14 1.17
CA ARG A 151 3.43 -8.22 1.25
C ARG A 151 3.98 -8.54 -0.14
N ILE A 152 4.90 -7.72 -0.64
CA ILE A 152 5.54 -7.93 -1.95
C ILE A 152 6.84 -8.72 -1.78
N ILE A 153 7.78 -8.17 -0.99
CA ILE A 153 9.08 -8.80 -0.72
C ILE A 153 9.71 -8.19 0.53
N GLY A 154 10.52 -8.94 1.26
CA GLY A 154 11.26 -8.43 2.41
C GLY A 154 12.68 -8.96 2.51
N GLU A 155 13.48 -8.30 3.35
CA GLU A 155 14.75 -8.85 3.80
C GLU A 155 14.53 -10.23 4.44
N GLY A 156 15.38 -11.20 4.10
CA GLY A 156 15.19 -12.60 4.46
C GLY A 156 14.59 -13.47 3.35
N ASP A 157 13.94 -12.89 2.34
CA ASP A 157 13.38 -13.64 1.22
C ASP A 157 14.48 -14.15 0.28
N THR A 158 14.11 -15.09 -0.61
CA THR A 158 14.93 -15.51 -1.74
C THR A 158 14.27 -15.07 -3.04
N LEU A 159 15.01 -14.35 -3.89
CA LEU A 159 14.57 -13.89 -5.20
C LEU A 159 15.55 -14.39 -6.26
N ASP A 160 15.09 -15.17 -7.23
CA ASP A 160 15.94 -15.80 -8.27
C ASP A 160 17.17 -16.54 -7.70
N GLY A 161 17.01 -17.20 -6.54
CA GLY A 161 18.08 -17.91 -5.85
C GLY A 161 19.02 -17.02 -5.01
N HIS A 162 18.76 -15.71 -4.95
CA HIS A 162 19.52 -14.75 -4.16
C HIS A 162 18.80 -14.40 -2.85
N PHE A 163 19.49 -14.54 -1.73
CA PHE A 163 18.98 -14.10 -0.42
C PHE A 163 18.97 -12.57 -0.36
N VAL A 164 17.83 -11.97 -0.03
CA VAL A 164 17.65 -10.53 0.11
C VAL A 164 18.23 -10.09 1.45
N GLN A 165 19.43 -9.50 1.44
CA GLN A 165 20.08 -8.98 2.64
C GLN A 165 19.64 -7.55 2.95
N THR A 166 19.49 -6.73 1.91
CA THR A 166 19.03 -5.35 2.04
C THR A 166 17.99 -5.07 0.99
N LEU A 167 16.87 -4.47 1.39
CA LEU A 167 15.81 -4.02 0.49
C LEU A 167 15.84 -2.49 0.41
N ILE A 168 15.98 -1.97 -0.80
CA ILE A 168 15.97 -0.54 -1.08
C ILE A 168 14.77 -0.25 -1.98
N TYR A 169 13.75 0.36 -1.39
CA TYR A 169 12.59 0.86 -2.10
C TYR A 169 12.59 2.38 -2.13
N ARG A 170 12.13 2.95 -3.23
CA ARG A 170 11.95 4.38 -3.43
C ARG A 170 10.57 4.64 -4.04
N PRO A 171 9.86 5.69 -3.61
CA PRO A 171 8.49 5.93 -4.05
C PRO A 171 8.35 6.02 -5.58
N GLU A 172 9.36 6.54 -6.27
CA GLU A 172 9.38 6.74 -7.73
C GLU A 172 9.41 5.42 -8.52
N GLY A 173 9.66 4.29 -7.86
CA GLY A 173 9.60 2.96 -8.47
C GLY A 173 8.19 2.39 -8.64
N HIS A 174 7.14 3.13 -8.30
CA HIS A 174 5.76 2.64 -8.28
C HIS A 174 4.96 3.09 -9.52
N ASN A 175 4.30 2.15 -10.20
CA ASN A 175 3.36 2.44 -11.30
C ASN A 175 2.25 1.38 -11.34
N GLY A 176 1.02 1.77 -11.01
CA GLY A 176 -0.11 0.87 -10.81
C GLY A 176 0.25 -0.26 -9.83
N ARG A 177 0.18 -1.51 -10.29
CA ARG A 177 0.55 -2.68 -9.47
C ARG A 177 2.02 -3.11 -9.63
N GLN A 178 2.86 -2.29 -10.24
CA GLN A 178 4.28 -2.59 -10.45
C GLN A 178 5.18 -1.80 -9.52
N PHE A 179 6.17 -2.48 -8.95
CA PHE A 179 7.09 -1.93 -7.98
C PHE A 179 8.53 -2.25 -8.37
N ALA A 180 9.29 -1.21 -8.72
CA ALA A 180 10.72 -1.27 -8.89
C ALA A 180 11.43 -1.07 -7.54
N PHE A 181 12.36 -1.96 -7.22
CA PHE A 181 13.17 -1.90 -6.01
C PHE A 181 14.57 -2.45 -6.29
N ALA A 182 15.52 -2.10 -5.46
CA ALA A 182 16.85 -2.69 -5.50
C ALA A 182 17.04 -3.61 -4.30
N ILE A 183 17.75 -4.71 -4.51
CA ILE A 183 18.23 -5.56 -3.42
C ILE A 183 19.75 -5.60 -3.41
N GLN A 184 20.33 -5.74 -2.22
CA GLN A 184 21.68 -6.25 -2.06
C GLN A 184 21.59 -7.70 -1.58
N SER A 185 22.25 -8.61 -2.29
CA SER A 185 22.27 -10.02 -1.91
C SER A 185 23.48 -10.37 -1.06
N GLN A 186 23.32 -11.33 -0.16
CA GLN A 186 24.41 -11.81 0.69
C GLN A 186 25.59 -12.31 -0.17
N GLY A 187 26.78 -11.76 0.10
CA GLY A 187 28.00 -12.12 -0.62
C GLY A 187 28.15 -11.46 -2.00
N SER A 188 27.19 -10.64 -2.43
CA SER A 188 27.32 -9.80 -3.63
C SER A 188 27.82 -8.40 -3.26
N ALA A 189 28.87 -7.95 -3.94
CA ALA A 189 29.31 -6.55 -3.86
C ALA A 189 28.36 -5.60 -4.62
N TYR A 190 27.46 -6.14 -5.44
CA TYR A 190 26.57 -5.38 -6.31
C TYR A 190 25.11 -5.58 -5.91
N GLY A 191 24.34 -4.50 -5.96
CA GLY A 191 22.88 -4.56 -5.94
C GLY A 191 22.31 -4.86 -7.33
N ALA A 192 21.10 -5.38 -7.37
CA ALA A 192 20.33 -5.57 -8.60
C ALA A 192 18.96 -4.90 -8.46
N ILE A 193 18.45 -4.38 -9.58
CA ILE A 193 17.13 -3.75 -9.67
C ILE A 193 16.15 -4.80 -10.18
N TYR A 194 15.02 -4.92 -9.50
CA TYR A 194 13.93 -5.83 -9.83
C TYR A 194 12.65 -5.02 -10.02
N VAL A 195 11.71 -5.61 -10.75
CA VAL A 195 10.33 -5.13 -10.85
C VAL A 195 9.42 -6.27 -10.45
N ALA A 196 8.64 -6.08 -9.39
CA ALA A 196 7.57 -6.99 -9.02
C ALA A 196 6.24 -6.46 -9.57
N THR A 197 5.40 -7.36 -10.06
CA THR A 197 3.99 -7.07 -10.36
C THR A 197 3.14 -7.74 -9.30
N LEU A 198 2.40 -6.96 -8.54
CA LEU A 198 1.44 -7.46 -7.56
C LEU A 198 0.26 -8.09 -8.31
N HIS A 199 0.11 -9.41 -8.15
CA HIS A 199 -1.06 -10.14 -8.60
C HIS A 199 -1.97 -10.32 -7.41
N LEU A 200 -3.12 -9.66 -7.42
CA LEU A 200 -4.12 -9.85 -6.38
C LEU A 200 -4.72 -11.25 -6.49
N PRO A 201 -5.08 -11.88 -5.36
CA PRO A 201 -5.94 -13.05 -5.41
C PRO A 201 -7.17 -12.68 -6.21
N CYS A 202 -7.44 -13.42 -7.27
CA CYS A 202 -8.64 -13.23 -8.06
C CYS A 202 -9.59 -14.39 -7.76
N PRO A 203 -10.62 -14.19 -6.93
CA PRO A 203 -11.58 -15.26 -6.63
C PRO A 203 -12.26 -15.81 -7.89
N ALA A 204 -12.33 -15.00 -8.96
CA ALA A 204 -12.86 -15.40 -10.25
C ALA A 204 -11.93 -16.33 -11.05
N ASP A 205 -10.62 -16.31 -10.78
CA ASP A 205 -9.60 -17.23 -11.34
C ASP A 205 -9.55 -18.48 -10.45
N PHE A 206 -10.62 -19.28 -10.52
CA PHE A 206 -10.81 -20.42 -9.64
C PHE A 206 -9.78 -21.53 -9.90
N ASN A 207 -9.28 -21.66 -11.13
CA ASN A 207 -8.27 -22.66 -11.47
C ASN A 207 -6.82 -22.15 -11.29
N SER A 208 -6.65 -20.86 -10.93
CA SER A 208 -5.35 -20.21 -10.68
C SER A 208 -4.42 -20.21 -11.88
N ASP A 209 -4.96 -20.08 -13.09
CA ASP A 209 -4.19 -20.02 -14.34
C ASP A 209 -3.93 -18.59 -14.85
N THR A 210 -4.32 -17.59 -14.06
CA THR A 210 -4.22 -16.14 -14.33
C THR A 210 -5.17 -15.61 -15.40
N LEU A 211 -6.08 -16.43 -15.93
CA LEU A 211 -7.05 -16.04 -16.95
C LEU A 211 -8.48 -16.25 -16.47
N ILE A 212 -9.33 -15.22 -16.61
CA ILE A 212 -10.76 -15.33 -16.29
C ILE A 212 -11.52 -15.86 -17.49
N THR A 213 -11.84 -17.14 -17.47
CA THR A 213 -12.50 -17.83 -18.59
C THR A 213 -13.61 -18.78 -18.10
N SER A 214 -14.27 -19.47 -19.04
CA SER A 214 -15.22 -20.53 -18.67
C SER A 214 -14.54 -21.76 -18.03
N ALA A 215 -13.20 -21.84 -18.06
CA ALA A 215 -12.46 -22.89 -17.36
C ALA A 215 -12.63 -22.75 -15.84
N ASP A 216 -12.67 -21.52 -15.31
CA ASP A 216 -12.91 -21.23 -13.89
C ASP A 216 -14.28 -21.72 -13.44
N ILE A 217 -15.30 -21.49 -14.26
CA ILE A 217 -16.66 -21.98 -13.99
C ILE A 217 -16.65 -23.51 -13.90
N SER A 218 -15.95 -24.17 -14.82
CA SER A 218 -15.87 -25.63 -14.83
C SER A 218 -15.10 -26.17 -13.62
N ALA A 219 -14.03 -25.49 -13.22
CA ALA A 219 -13.24 -25.82 -12.03
C ALA A 219 -14.05 -25.60 -10.74
N PHE A 220 -14.75 -24.47 -10.62
CA PHE A 220 -15.64 -24.16 -9.49
C PHE A 220 -16.76 -25.20 -9.35
N LEU A 221 -17.47 -25.51 -10.44
CA LEU A 221 -18.56 -26.50 -10.40
C LEU A 221 -18.03 -27.89 -10.04
N SER A 222 -16.82 -28.25 -10.48
CA SER A 222 -16.20 -29.53 -10.13
C SER A 222 -15.90 -29.61 -8.62
N ALA A 223 -15.33 -28.54 -8.05
CA ALA A 223 -15.10 -28.44 -6.61
C ALA A 223 -16.42 -28.44 -5.81
N TRP A 224 -17.44 -27.74 -6.31
CA TRP A 224 -18.77 -27.69 -5.69
C TRP A 224 -19.46 -29.06 -5.63
N PHE A 225 -19.43 -29.83 -6.71
CA PHE A 225 -19.97 -31.20 -6.69
C PHE A 225 -19.19 -32.12 -5.75
N LEU A 226 -17.87 -31.95 -5.65
CA LEU A 226 -17.05 -32.69 -4.72
C LEU A 226 -17.44 -32.36 -3.28
N ASP A 227 -17.54 -31.08 -2.93
CA ASP A 227 -17.99 -30.61 -1.61
C ASP A 227 -19.34 -31.21 -1.20
N LEU A 228 -20.32 -31.24 -2.11
CA LEU A 228 -21.62 -31.86 -1.81
C LEU A 228 -21.53 -33.37 -1.56
N ALA A 229 -20.57 -34.05 -2.17
CA ALA A 229 -20.38 -35.48 -2.01
C ALA A 229 -19.53 -35.84 -0.78
N SER A 230 -18.50 -35.05 -0.46
CA SER A 230 -17.53 -35.34 0.60
C SER A 230 -17.66 -34.47 1.86
N GLY A 231 -18.51 -33.44 1.85
CA GLY A 231 -18.64 -32.49 2.95
C GLY A 231 -17.40 -31.61 3.14
N THR A 232 -16.63 -31.36 2.07
CA THR A 232 -15.53 -30.39 2.06
C THR A 232 -16.06 -28.97 1.83
N LEU A 233 -15.20 -27.96 1.92
CA LEU A 233 -15.53 -26.54 1.79
C LEU A 233 -14.66 -25.83 0.74
N ALA A 234 -14.21 -26.55 -0.30
CA ALA A 234 -13.34 -25.98 -1.33
C ALA A 234 -14.06 -24.97 -2.23
N ALA A 235 -15.38 -25.06 -2.34
CA ALA A 235 -16.27 -24.21 -3.10
C ALA A 235 -17.24 -23.40 -2.21
N ASP A 236 -16.98 -23.31 -0.90
CA ASP A 236 -17.65 -22.36 0.03
C ASP A 236 -17.16 -20.93 -0.24
N PHE A 237 -17.52 -20.42 -1.40
CA PHE A 237 -17.04 -19.17 -1.97
C PHE A 237 -17.43 -17.94 -1.13
N ASN A 238 -18.58 -17.99 -0.47
CA ASN A 238 -19.03 -16.89 0.39
C ASN A 238 -18.62 -17.05 1.87
N ALA A 239 -17.80 -18.07 2.17
CA ALA A 239 -17.29 -18.38 3.51
C ALA A 239 -18.40 -18.54 4.56
N SER A 240 -19.53 -19.14 4.19
CA SER A 240 -20.66 -19.37 5.10
C SER A 240 -20.46 -20.58 6.02
N GLY A 241 -19.44 -21.38 5.77
CA GLY A 241 -19.18 -22.66 6.42
C GLY A 241 -19.98 -23.83 5.83
N VAL A 242 -20.70 -23.62 4.71
CA VAL A 242 -21.47 -24.65 4.01
C VAL A 242 -21.48 -24.39 2.52
N THR A 243 -21.05 -25.36 1.71
CA THR A 243 -21.15 -25.28 0.25
C THR A 243 -22.60 -25.49 -0.23
N GLY A 244 -23.16 -24.52 -0.94
CA GLY A 244 -24.53 -24.52 -1.44
C GLY A 244 -24.75 -23.67 -2.70
N SER A 245 -26.01 -23.41 -3.06
CA SER A 245 -26.33 -22.61 -4.25
C SER A 245 -26.02 -21.11 -4.08
N SER A 246 -25.86 -20.66 -2.84
CA SER A 246 -25.37 -19.31 -2.52
C SER A 246 -23.95 -19.07 -3.03
N ASP A 247 -23.10 -20.09 -3.00
CA ASP A 247 -21.71 -20.00 -3.48
C ASP A 247 -21.65 -19.87 -4.99
N ILE A 248 -22.51 -20.58 -5.71
CA ILE A 248 -22.64 -20.42 -7.17
C ILE A 248 -22.97 -18.96 -7.51
N THR A 249 -23.93 -18.37 -6.79
CA THR A 249 -24.35 -16.99 -7.05
C THR A 249 -23.22 -16.00 -6.72
N ALA A 250 -22.51 -16.22 -5.62
CA ALA A 250 -21.38 -15.39 -5.21
C ALA A 250 -20.21 -15.49 -6.20
N PHE A 251 -19.83 -16.70 -6.60
CA PHE A 251 -18.78 -16.96 -7.59
C PHE A 251 -19.11 -16.33 -8.94
N LEU A 252 -20.30 -16.55 -9.49
CA LEU A 252 -20.69 -15.96 -10.78
C LEU A 252 -20.71 -14.43 -10.72
N SER A 253 -21.12 -13.85 -9.59
CA SER A 253 -21.08 -12.40 -9.40
C SER A 253 -19.64 -11.86 -9.44
N ALA A 254 -18.71 -12.52 -8.73
CA ALA A 254 -17.29 -12.18 -8.76
C ALA A 254 -16.68 -12.38 -10.16
N TRP A 255 -17.03 -13.48 -10.85
CA TRP A 255 -16.54 -13.80 -12.19
C TRP A 255 -17.01 -12.78 -13.24
N PHE A 256 -18.28 -12.38 -13.22
CA PHE A 256 -18.77 -11.33 -14.12
C PHE A 256 -18.15 -9.96 -13.81
N ALA A 257 -17.92 -9.63 -12.54
CA ALA A 257 -17.20 -8.41 -12.17
C ALA A 257 -15.77 -8.43 -12.72
N ALA A 258 -15.07 -9.55 -12.57
CA ALA A 258 -13.70 -9.72 -13.06
C ALA A 258 -13.60 -9.68 -14.59
N LEU A 259 -14.59 -10.15 -15.33
CA LEU A 259 -14.62 -9.99 -16.79
C LEU A 259 -14.76 -8.53 -17.23
N ALA A 260 -15.44 -7.70 -16.44
CA ALA A 260 -15.69 -6.30 -16.78
C ALA A 260 -14.56 -5.37 -16.34
N GLY A 261 -13.96 -5.64 -15.18
CA GLY A 261 -12.96 -4.76 -14.54
C GLY A 261 -11.57 -5.37 -14.37
N GLY A 262 -11.40 -6.65 -14.73
CA GLY A 262 -10.22 -7.42 -14.32
C GLY A 262 -10.29 -7.84 -12.85
N CYS A 263 -9.22 -8.51 -12.44
CA CYS A 263 -8.83 -8.63 -11.05
C CYS A 263 -7.85 -7.48 -10.76
#